data_AF-A0A495UL44-F1
#
_entry.id   AF-A0A495UL44-F1
#
_cell.length_a   1.000
_cell.length_b   1.000
_cell.length_c   1.000
_cell.angle_alpha   90.00
_cell.angle_beta   90.00
_cell.angle_gamma   90.00
#
_symmetry.space_group_name_H-M   'P 1'
#
loop_
_entity.id
_entity.type
_entity.pdbx_description
1 polymer ?
#
loop_
_entity_poly.entity_id
_entity_poly.type
_entity_poly.pdbx_seq_one_letter_code
_entity_poly.pdbx_strand_id
1 'polypeptide(L)'
;MPCVRAARARPRWSTSIVEQAAETADGLPVPERLERKTWQAISGIQRFYLRMLDMETSGASKLDNDQSFAKAFRVDDDAAMMASTNPNAGRLKAVTEFEPRDLTDRTELGATPLAALFIAIREFLADKDPEIVMANLRDAIPDDLHRRPLLIDMTAFIAAKARGLGIRRAAEAIAKPMRNQRLQ
;
A
#
# COMPACT_ATOMS: atom_id res chain seq x y z
N MET A 1 -0.09 35.18 -19.76
CA MET A 1 -0.34 33.74 -19.99
C MET A 1 0.80 33.22 -20.85
N PRO A 2 1.61 32.29 -20.34
CA PRO A 2 1.41 30.91 -20.77
C PRO A 2 1.39 29.91 -19.61
N CYS A 3 0.51 28.92 -19.77
CA CYS A 3 0.27 27.81 -18.87
C CYS A 3 1.42 26.80 -18.99
N VAL A 4 2.22 26.62 -17.94
CA VAL A 4 3.25 25.58 -17.89
C VAL A 4 2.58 24.26 -17.52
N ARG A 5 2.36 23.43 -18.53
CA ARG A 5 1.83 22.07 -18.37
C ARG A 5 2.94 21.21 -17.76
N ALA A 6 2.85 20.92 -16.47
CA ALA A 6 3.75 19.98 -15.80
C ALA A 6 3.56 18.58 -16.40
N ALA A 7 4.54 18.13 -17.19
CA ALA A 7 4.61 16.75 -17.64
C ALA A 7 4.85 15.86 -16.40
N ARG A 8 3.81 15.19 -15.91
CA ARG A 8 3.95 14.11 -14.93
C ARG A 8 4.64 12.95 -15.64
N ALA A 9 5.89 12.67 -15.27
CA ALA A 9 6.57 11.45 -15.66
C ALA A 9 5.69 10.26 -15.25
N ARG A 10 5.29 9.45 -16.24
CA ARG A 10 4.52 8.23 -15.99
C ARG A 10 5.45 7.21 -15.35
N PRO A 11 5.19 6.73 -14.12
CA PRO A 11 6.03 5.72 -13.49
C PRO A 11 6.04 4.45 -14.35
N ARG A 12 7.23 3.95 -14.66
CA ARG A 12 7.42 2.74 -15.48
C ARG A 12 7.56 1.56 -14.52
N TRP A 13 6.45 0.95 -14.16
CA TRP A 13 6.48 -0.23 -13.30
C TRP A 13 6.94 -1.43 -14.13
N SER A 14 8.05 -2.06 -13.71
CA SER A 14 8.59 -3.26 -14.34
C SER A 14 7.66 -4.44 -14.06
N THR A 15 7.22 -5.13 -15.11
CA THR A 15 6.35 -6.32 -15.07
C THR A 15 7.04 -7.56 -14.46
N SER A 16 8.31 -7.46 -14.08
CA SER A 16 9.15 -8.58 -13.62
C SER A 16 8.96 -9.00 -12.15
N ILE A 17 8.19 -8.26 -11.33
CA ILE A 17 8.12 -8.49 -9.87
C ILE A 17 7.24 -9.70 -9.48
N VAL A 18 6.45 -10.26 -10.41
CA VAL A 18 5.40 -11.25 -10.07
C VAL A 18 5.97 -12.64 -9.71
N GLU A 19 7.11 -13.02 -10.28
CA GLU A 19 7.62 -14.40 -10.14
C GLU A 19 8.40 -14.63 -8.83
N GLN A 20 9.04 -13.59 -8.29
CA GLN A 20 9.89 -13.70 -7.10
C GLN A 20 9.13 -13.62 -5.77
N ALA A 21 7.84 -13.26 -5.80
CA ALA A 21 7.01 -13.09 -4.61
C ALA A 21 6.42 -14.40 -4.05
N ALA A 22 6.30 -15.46 -4.86
CA ALA A 22 5.55 -16.66 -4.48
C ALA A 22 6.24 -17.50 -3.38
N GLU A 23 7.57 -17.60 -3.38
CA GLU A 23 8.29 -18.55 -2.51
C GLU A 23 8.37 -18.15 -1.03
N THR A 24 8.12 -16.88 -0.69
CA THR A 24 8.28 -16.37 0.70
C THR A 24 6.99 -16.45 1.54
N ALA A 25 5.85 -16.78 0.92
CA ALA A 25 4.54 -16.75 1.58
C ALA A 25 4.12 -18.05 2.29
N ASP A 26 4.77 -19.18 2.01
CA ASP A 26 4.27 -20.49 2.48
C ASP A 26 4.43 -20.73 3.99
N GLY A 27 5.31 -20.01 4.67
CA GLY A 27 5.58 -20.19 6.11
C GLY A 27 4.88 -19.21 7.06
N LEU A 28 4.33 -18.09 6.57
CA LEU A 28 3.81 -17.01 7.42
C LEU A 28 2.28 -16.90 7.36
N PRO A 29 1.60 -16.70 8.51
CA PRO A 29 0.16 -16.60 8.55
C PRO A 29 -0.31 -15.34 7.82
N VAL A 30 -1.33 -15.51 6.97
CA VAL A 30 -2.00 -14.40 6.28
C VAL A 30 -2.69 -13.51 7.32
N PRO A 31 -2.52 -12.18 7.27
CA PRO A 31 -3.23 -11.25 8.14
C PRO A 31 -4.76 -11.43 8.09
N GLU A 32 -5.43 -11.18 9.21
CA GLU A 32 -6.89 -11.24 9.25
C GLU A 32 -7.50 -10.20 8.29
N ARG A 33 -8.51 -10.58 7.51
CA ARG A 33 -9.19 -9.73 6.52
C ARG A 33 -8.36 -9.39 5.27
N LEU A 34 -7.33 -10.18 4.99
CA LEU A 34 -6.60 -10.17 3.72
C LEU A 34 -6.75 -11.53 3.03
N GLU A 35 -7.05 -11.54 1.74
CA GLU A 35 -7.14 -12.78 0.98
C GLU A 35 -5.75 -13.41 0.78
N ARG A 36 -5.68 -14.75 0.88
CA ARG A 36 -4.43 -15.50 0.63
C ARG A 36 -3.87 -15.23 -0.77
N LYS A 37 -4.75 -15.10 -1.77
CA LYS A 37 -4.35 -14.81 -3.16
C LYS A 37 -3.67 -13.45 -3.27
N THR A 38 -4.23 -12.42 -2.63
CA THR A 38 -3.60 -11.10 -2.53
C THR A 38 -2.24 -11.20 -1.85
N TRP A 39 -2.18 -11.86 -0.69
CA TRP A 39 -0.94 -12.04 0.06
C TRP A 39 0.18 -12.72 -0.74
N GLN A 40 -0.14 -13.75 -1.52
CA GLN A 40 0.82 -14.45 -2.36
C GLN A 40 1.27 -13.60 -3.58
N ALA A 41 0.44 -12.67 -4.05
CA ALA A 41 0.71 -11.85 -5.23
C ALA A 41 1.46 -10.53 -4.96
N ILE A 42 1.73 -10.18 -3.70
CA ILE A 42 2.41 -8.94 -3.32
C ILE A 42 3.86 -9.19 -2.85
N SER A 43 4.72 -8.17 -2.99
CA SER A 43 6.14 -8.21 -2.62
C SER A 43 6.39 -8.13 -1.11
N GLY A 44 7.63 -8.40 -0.71
CA GLY A 44 8.10 -8.36 0.68
C GLY A 44 7.73 -7.08 1.43
N ILE A 45 8.03 -5.91 0.86
CA ILE A 45 7.68 -4.62 1.50
C ILE A 45 6.18 -4.42 1.73
N GLN A 46 5.34 -4.89 0.81
CA GLN A 46 3.89 -4.80 0.96
C GLN A 46 3.41 -5.74 2.07
N ARG A 47 3.95 -6.97 2.11
CA ARG A 47 3.66 -7.93 3.18
C ARG A 47 4.07 -7.40 4.55
N PHE A 48 5.26 -6.82 4.63
CA PHE A 48 5.79 -6.19 5.83
C PHE A 48 4.83 -5.10 6.33
N TYR A 49 4.49 -4.13 5.48
CA TYR A 49 3.59 -3.04 5.88
C TYR A 49 2.22 -3.54 6.35
N LEU A 50 1.57 -4.42 5.58
CA LEU A 50 0.23 -4.93 5.92
C LEU A 50 0.27 -5.78 7.20
N ARG A 51 1.32 -6.59 7.40
CA ARG A 51 1.49 -7.37 8.63
C ARG A 51 1.72 -6.48 9.85
N MET A 52 2.57 -5.47 9.71
CA MET A 52 2.81 -4.49 10.77
C MET A 52 1.55 -3.73 11.15
N LEU A 53 0.74 -3.33 10.16
CA LEU A 53 -0.55 -2.68 10.40
C LEU A 53 -1.53 -3.60 11.13
N ASP A 54 -1.60 -4.90 10.77
CA ASP A 54 -2.42 -5.90 11.47
C ASP A 54 -2.05 -6.00 12.97
N MET A 55 -0.75 -6.07 13.22
CA MET A 55 -0.18 -6.22 14.55
C MET A 55 -0.39 -5.01 15.44
N GLU A 56 -0.24 -3.81 14.89
CA GLU A 56 -0.54 -2.56 15.57
C GLU A 56 -2.00 -2.44 16.02
N THR A 57 -2.92 -3.06 15.28
CA THR A 57 -4.35 -3.07 15.66
C THR A 57 -4.69 -4.15 16.68
N SER A 58 -3.94 -5.25 16.68
CA SER A 58 -4.13 -6.37 17.61
C SER A 58 -3.42 -6.16 18.96
N GLY A 59 -2.70 -5.04 19.14
CA GLY A 59 -2.00 -4.69 20.37
C GLY A 59 -0.69 -5.45 20.61
N ALA A 60 -0.15 -6.12 19.59
CA ALA A 60 1.02 -6.99 19.70
C ALA A 60 2.36 -6.28 19.32
N SER A 61 2.40 -4.94 19.42
CA SER A 61 3.54 -4.11 19.03
C SER A 61 4.77 -4.35 19.91
N LYS A 62 5.74 -5.14 19.44
CA LYS A 62 7.10 -5.22 20.01
C LYS A 62 8.10 -5.14 18.87
N LEU A 63 9.09 -4.25 18.99
CA LEU A 63 10.11 -4.00 17.97
C LEU A 63 10.95 -5.21 17.55
N ASP A 64 11.09 -6.20 18.42
CA ASP A 64 11.74 -7.47 18.11
C ASP A 64 11.03 -8.21 16.96
N ASN A 65 9.73 -7.96 16.80
CA ASN A 65 8.94 -8.53 15.72
C ASN A 65 9.20 -7.83 14.39
N ASP A 66 9.47 -6.53 14.42
CA ASP A 66 9.63 -5.70 13.22
C ASP A 66 10.90 -6.13 12.46
N GLN A 67 12.04 -6.26 13.13
CA GLN A 67 13.27 -6.76 12.49
C GLN A 67 13.14 -8.22 12.04
N SER A 68 12.39 -9.03 12.78
CA SER A 68 12.13 -10.43 12.43
C SER A 68 11.30 -10.53 11.15
N PHE A 69 10.26 -9.69 11.00
CA PHE A 69 9.47 -9.63 9.78
C PHE A 69 10.23 -9.02 8.61
N ALA A 70 11.00 -7.96 8.83
CA ALA A 70 11.81 -7.36 7.77
C ALA A 70 12.74 -8.40 7.15
N LYS A 71 13.44 -9.18 7.99
CA LYS A 71 14.27 -10.31 7.55
C LYS A 71 13.45 -11.40 6.86
N ALA A 72 12.31 -11.80 7.44
CA ALA A 72 11.49 -12.86 6.87
C ALA A 72 10.90 -12.49 5.50
N PHE A 73 10.58 -11.21 5.29
CA PHE A 73 10.06 -10.67 4.03
C PHE A 73 11.14 -10.15 3.09
N ARG A 74 12.43 -10.21 3.48
CA ARG A 74 13.58 -9.69 2.72
C ARG A 74 13.42 -8.22 2.34
N VAL A 75 13.01 -7.41 3.30
CA VAL A 75 12.92 -5.96 3.16
C VAL A 75 14.31 -5.35 3.41
N ASP A 76 14.78 -4.54 2.47
CA ASP A 76 16.12 -3.93 2.53
C ASP A 76 16.17 -2.72 3.48
N ASP A 77 15.13 -1.88 3.47
CA ASP A 77 15.03 -0.66 4.28
C ASP A 77 13.67 -0.60 5.01
N ASP A 78 13.54 -1.39 6.07
CA ASP A 78 12.34 -1.43 6.91
C ASP A 78 12.16 -0.13 7.71
N ALA A 79 13.26 0.55 8.05
CA ALA A 79 13.24 1.83 8.74
C ALA A 79 12.46 2.90 7.96
N ALA A 80 12.47 2.86 6.62
CA ALA A 80 11.66 3.75 5.79
C ALA A 80 10.14 3.61 6.02
N MET A 81 9.67 2.45 6.50
CA MET A 81 8.26 2.21 6.84
C MET A 81 7.89 2.66 8.26
N MET A 82 8.87 2.88 9.13
CA MET A 82 8.65 3.13 10.55
C MET A 82 8.58 4.64 10.83
N ALA A 83 7.58 5.04 11.60
CA ALA A 83 7.48 6.38 12.18
C ALA A 83 8.33 6.51 13.45
N SER A 84 8.56 5.40 14.15
CA SER A 84 9.44 5.31 15.31
C SER A 84 10.00 3.90 15.44
N THR A 85 11.29 3.80 15.70
CA THR A 85 12.04 2.55 15.95
C THR A 85 12.43 2.40 17.43
N ASN A 86 11.88 3.23 18.32
CA ASN A 86 12.17 3.16 19.76
C ASN A 86 11.51 1.92 20.39
N PRO A 87 12.24 1.04 21.12
CA PRO A 87 11.74 -0.22 21.71
C PRO A 87 10.36 -0.17 22.37
N ASN A 88 10.06 0.92 23.06
CA ASN A 88 8.81 1.09 23.82
C ASN A 88 7.74 1.91 23.08
N ALA A 89 8.07 2.42 21.89
CA ALA A 89 7.21 3.27 21.07
C ALA A 89 7.38 2.97 19.57
N GLY A 90 7.66 1.70 19.24
CA GLY A 90 7.77 1.23 17.86
C GLY A 90 6.43 1.45 17.15
N ARG A 91 6.47 2.16 16.02
CA ARG A 91 5.25 2.55 15.32
C ARG A 91 5.49 2.62 13.81
N LEU A 92 4.56 2.06 13.04
CA LEU A 92 4.50 2.16 11.59
C LEU A 92 4.04 3.55 11.15
N LYS A 93 4.58 4.06 10.04
CA LYS A 93 4.03 5.24 9.38
C LYS A 93 2.58 4.99 8.98
N ALA A 94 1.71 5.92 9.32
CA ALA A 94 0.41 6.03 8.69
C ALA A 94 0.57 6.43 7.22
N VAL A 95 -0.45 6.16 6.41
CA VAL A 95 -0.49 6.51 4.99
C VAL A 95 -0.15 7.99 4.72
N THR A 96 -0.53 8.88 5.64
CA THR A 96 -0.29 10.33 5.54
C THR A 96 1.12 10.77 5.94
N GLU A 97 1.92 9.90 6.55
CA GLU A 97 3.29 10.20 7.01
C GLU A 97 4.36 9.86 5.97
N PHE A 98 3.98 9.24 4.84
CA PHE A 98 4.88 9.03 3.71
C PHE A 98 5.05 10.32 2.90
N GLU A 99 6.29 10.71 2.63
CA GLU A 99 6.58 11.85 1.77
C GLU A 99 6.46 11.47 0.28
N PRO A 100 6.27 12.45 -0.63
CA PRO A 100 6.20 12.14 -2.06
C PRO A 100 7.41 11.34 -2.58
N ARG A 101 8.61 11.58 -2.03
CA ARG A 101 9.83 10.84 -2.40
C ARG A 101 9.77 9.36 -2.04
N ASP A 102 9.06 9.01 -0.96
CA ASP A 102 8.91 7.64 -0.45
C ASP A 102 7.97 6.80 -1.33
N LEU A 103 7.18 7.45 -2.19
CA LEU A 103 6.18 6.83 -3.05
C LEU A 103 6.55 6.90 -4.54
N THR A 104 7.86 7.04 -4.82
CA THR A 104 8.40 7.02 -6.19
C THR A 104 8.95 5.64 -6.54
N ASP A 105 9.02 5.33 -7.83
CA ASP A 105 9.60 4.10 -8.38
C ASP A 105 11.09 3.88 -8.04
N ARG A 106 11.74 4.86 -7.40
CA ARG A 106 13.10 4.77 -6.85
C ARG A 106 13.19 4.05 -5.50
N THR A 107 12.05 3.73 -4.90
CA THR A 107 11.96 3.05 -3.60
C THR A 107 11.27 1.70 -3.75
N GLU A 108 11.58 0.76 -2.86
CA GLU A 108 10.96 -0.56 -2.86
C GLU A 108 9.42 -0.46 -2.76
N LEU A 109 8.92 0.41 -1.87
CA LEU A 109 7.49 0.66 -1.71
C LEU A 109 6.88 1.38 -2.92
N GLY A 110 7.50 2.46 -3.39
CA GLY A 110 6.91 3.31 -4.43
C GLY A 110 6.76 2.64 -5.79
N ALA A 111 7.50 1.56 -6.05
CA ALA A 111 7.30 0.70 -7.22
C ALA A 111 6.09 -0.26 -7.11
N THR A 112 5.34 -0.22 -6.00
CA THR A 112 4.27 -1.20 -5.72
C THR A 112 2.85 -0.64 -5.88
N PRO A 113 1.84 -1.53 -6.11
CA PRO A 113 0.44 -1.12 -6.08
C PRO A 113 -0.01 -0.53 -4.73
N LEU A 114 0.62 -0.93 -3.61
CA LEU A 114 0.33 -0.36 -2.30
C LEU A 114 0.67 1.14 -2.22
N ALA A 115 1.78 1.57 -2.83
CA ALA A 115 2.12 3.00 -2.92
C ALA A 115 1.10 3.79 -3.74
N ALA A 116 0.59 3.22 -4.84
CA ALA A 116 -0.45 3.84 -5.63
C ALA A 116 -1.74 4.05 -4.80
N LEU A 117 -2.12 3.07 -3.96
CA LEU A 117 -3.22 3.22 -3.00
C LEU A 117 -2.95 4.33 -1.96
N PHE A 118 -1.72 4.44 -1.46
CA PHE A 118 -1.36 5.51 -0.51
C PHE A 118 -1.49 6.90 -1.14
N ILE A 119 -1.04 7.05 -2.39
CA ILE A 119 -1.22 8.30 -3.15
C ILE A 119 -2.71 8.59 -3.29
N ALA A 120 -3.53 7.63 -3.71
CA ALA A 120 -4.96 7.84 -3.89
C ALA A 120 -5.67 8.23 -2.57
N ILE A 121 -5.33 7.59 -1.45
CA ILE A 121 -5.85 7.95 -0.12
C ILE A 121 -5.46 9.38 0.24
N ARG A 122 -4.21 9.78 0.00
CA ARG A 122 -3.73 11.14 0.28
C ARG A 122 -4.40 12.18 -0.60
N GLU A 123 -4.57 11.89 -1.89
CA GLU A 123 -5.29 12.79 -2.81
C GLU A 123 -6.75 12.97 -2.36
N PHE A 124 -7.43 11.90 -1.92
CA PHE A 124 -8.77 11.98 -1.37
C PHE A 124 -8.83 12.82 -0.09
N LEU A 125 -7.87 12.63 0.83
CA LEU A 125 -7.76 13.43 2.06
C LEU A 125 -7.42 14.90 1.80
N ALA A 126 -6.91 15.23 0.62
CA ALA A 126 -6.64 16.58 0.16
C ALA A 126 -7.82 17.17 -0.66
N ASP A 127 -9.02 16.59 -0.53
CA ASP A 127 -10.25 17.01 -1.21
C ASP A 127 -10.12 17.07 -2.74
N LYS A 128 -9.24 16.24 -3.32
CA LYS A 128 -9.15 16.09 -4.77
C LYS A 128 -10.39 15.38 -5.30
N ASP A 129 -10.86 15.81 -6.46
CA ASP A 129 -12.02 15.22 -7.13
C ASP A 129 -11.90 13.68 -7.22
N PRO A 130 -12.91 12.91 -6.74
CA PRO A 130 -12.87 11.45 -6.71
C PRO A 130 -12.66 10.79 -8.08
N GLU A 131 -13.21 11.36 -9.15
CA GLU A 131 -13.03 10.84 -10.50
C GLU A 131 -11.58 11.00 -10.94
N ILE A 132 -10.96 12.15 -10.60
CA ILE A 132 -9.54 12.41 -10.87
C ILE A 132 -8.65 11.47 -10.04
N VAL A 133 -8.98 11.24 -8.76
CA VAL A 133 -8.23 10.29 -7.90
C VAL A 133 -8.25 8.89 -8.51
N MET A 134 -9.44 8.41 -8.90
CA MET A 134 -9.60 7.08 -9.51
C MET A 134 -8.92 6.99 -10.87
N ALA A 135 -8.93 8.06 -11.68
CA ALA A 135 -8.20 8.12 -12.94
C ALA A 135 -6.68 8.01 -12.71
N ASN A 136 -6.11 8.78 -11.78
CA ASN A 136 -4.67 8.69 -11.48
C ASN A 136 -4.30 7.31 -10.96
N LEU A 137 -5.15 6.69 -10.15
CA LEU A 137 -4.88 5.36 -9.60
C LEU A 137 -4.82 4.29 -10.69
N ARG A 138 -5.73 4.35 -11.67
CA ARG A 138 -5.68 3.46 -12.85
C ARG A 138 -4.44 3.73 -13.70
N ASP A 139 -4.15 5.00 -13.96
CA ASP A 139 -2.94 5.42 -14.68
C ASP A 139 -1.65 5.05 -13.95
N ALA A 140 -1.71 4.85 -12.62
CA ALA A 140 -0.61 4.48 -11.74
C ALA A 140 -0.37 2.97 -11.64
N ILE A 141 -1.21 2.13 -12.25
CA ILE A 141 -1.14 0.67 -12.10
C ILE A 141 -1.22 0.03 -13.50
N PRO A 142 -0.17 -0.67 -13.96
CA PRO A 142 -0.24 -1.41 -15.20
C PRO A 142 -1.17 -2.59 -15.01
N ASP A 143 -1.96 -2.88 -16.02
CA ASP A 143 -2.87 -4.02 -15.99
C ASP A 143 -3.82 -3.96 -14.78
N ASP A 144 -4.35 -2.75 -14.52
CA ASP A 144 -5.21 -2.44 -13.38
C ASP A 144 -6.43 -3.35 -13.30
N LEU A 145 -7.00 -3.75 -14.44
CA LEU A 145 -8.14 -4.67 -14.51
C LEU A 145 -7.84 -6.04 -13.88
N HIS A 146 -6.69 -6.64 -14.18
CA HIS A 146 -6.29 -7.93 -13.57
C HIS A 146 -5.88 -7.75 -12.11
N ARG A 147 -5.30 -6.60 -11.75
CA ARG A 147 -4.89 -6.28 -10.37
C ARG A 147 -6.05 -5.78 -9.50
N ARG A 148 -7.22 -5.49 -10.08
CA ARG A 148 -8.38 -4.92 -9.38
C ARG A 148 -8.81 -5.71 -8.13
N PRO A 149 -8.94 -7.05 -8.16
CA PRO A 149 -9.30 -7.79 -6.95
C PRO A 149 -8.29 -7.58 -5.80
N LEU A 150 -6.99 -7.59 -6.13
CA LEU A 150 -5.90 -7.33 -5.19
C LEU A 150 -5.97 -5.89 -4.63
N LEU A 151 -6.31 -4.90 -5.45
CA LEU A 151 -6.47 -3.51 -5.00
C LEU A 151 -7.67 -3.35 -4.07
N ILE A 152 -8.80 -3.97 -4.41
CA ILE A 152 -10.01 -3.95 -3.58
C ILE A 152 -9.71 -4.56 -2.21
N ASP A 153 -9.04 -5.71 -2.19
CA ASP A 153 -8.72 -6.43 -0.97
C ASP A 153 -7.74 -5.66 -0.08
N MET A 154 -6.62 -5.16 -0.63
CA MET A 154 -5.69 -4.32 0.13
C MET A 154 -6.34 -3.04 0.65
N THR A 155 -7.19 -2.39 -0.16
CA THR A 155 -7.87 -1.16 0.27
C THR A 155 -8.88 -1.44 1.39
N ALA A 156 -9.61 -2.55 1.30
CA ALA A 156 -10.52 -3.00 2.35
C ALA A 156 -9.78 -3.34 3.65
N PHE A 157 -8.61 -3.98 3.54
CA PHE A 157 -7.74 -4.25 4.66
C PHE A 157 -7.26 -2.95 5.34
N ILE A 158 -6.79 -1.96 4.56
CA ILE A 158 -6.39 -0.65 5.08
C ILE A 158 -7.57 0.03 5.78
N ALA A 159 -8.77 0.01 5.18
CA ALA A 159 -9.96 0.58 5.81
C ALA A 159 -10.29 -0.08 7.17
N ALA A 160 -10.14 -1.41 7.27
CA ALA A 160 -10.40 -2.13 8.50
C ALA A 160 -9.35 -1.88 9.59
N LYS A 161 -8.09 -1.69 9.22
CA LYS A 161 -6.94 -1.67 10.15
C LYS A 161 -6.36 -0.28 10.41
N ALA A 162 -6.62 0.72 9.57
CA ALA A 162 -6.12 2.07 9.80
C ALA A 162 -6.63 2.64 11.14
N ARG A 163 -5.81 3.42 11.85
CA ARG A 163 -6.21 4.05 13.12
C ARG A 163 -7.03 5.34 12.91
N GLY A 164 -6.71 6.12 11.88
CA GLY A 164 -7.36 7.40 11.60
C GLY A 164 -8.67 7.27 10.81
N LEU A 165 -9.76 7.87 11.31
CA LEU A 165 -11.08 7.84 10.66
C LEU A 165 -11.06 8.39 9.23
N GLY A 166 -10.26 9.43 8.98
CA GLY A 166 -10.07 9.98 7.63
C GLY A 166 -9.51 8.95 6.65
N ILE A 167 -8.45 8.23 7.05
CA ILE A 167 -7.84 7.18 6.22
C ILE A 167 -8.83 6.04 5.96
N ARG A 168 -9.61 5.63 6.97
CA ARG A 168 -10.66 4.61 6.81
C ARG A 168 -11.68 5.02 5.75
N ARG A 169 -12.23 6.22 5.87
CA ARG A 169 -13.24 6.76 4.94
C ARG A 169 -12.69 6.92 3.53
N ALA A 170 -11.45 7.40 3.40
CA ALA A 170 -10.79 7.52 2.11
C ALA A 170 -10.61 6.15 1.44
N ALA A 171 -10.13 5.15 2.18
CA ALA A 171 -9.99 3.79 1.69
C ALA A 171 -11.35 3.18 1.28
N GLU A 172 -12.40 3.35 2.09
CA GLU A 172 -13.77 2.90 1.74
C GLU A 172 -14.30 3.58 0.47
N ALA A 173 -14.07 4.89 0.33
CA ALA A 173 -14.47 5.67 -0.84
C ALA A 173 -13.76 5.24 -2.11
N ILE A 174 -12.52 4.75 -2.02
CA ILE A 174 -11.75 4.19 -3.14
C ILE A 174 -12.21 2.77 -3.48
N ALA A 175 -12.48 1.93 -2.48
CA ALA A 175 -12.88 0.54 -2.69
C ALA A 175 -14.27 0.41 -3.35
N LYS A 176 -15.21 1.31 -3.03
CA LYS A 176 -16.60 1.24 -3.52
C LYS A 176 -16.70 1.37 -5.07
N PRO A 177 -16.09 2.37 -5.73
CA PRO A 177 -16.05 2.45 -7.20
C PRO A 177 -15.37 1.24 -7.85
N MET A 178 -14.27 0.74 -7.28
CA MET A 178 -13.57 -0.44 -7.83
C MET A 178 -14.46 -1.69 -7.84
N ARG A 179 -15.32 -1.86 -6.83
CA ARG A 179 -16.28 -2.97 -6.75
C ARG A 179 -17.45 -2.81 -7.72
N ASN A 180 -17.87 -1.57 -7.99
CA ASN A 180 -19.08 -1.27 -8.74
C ASN A 180 -18.85 -1.04 -10.23
N GLN A 181 -17.60 -0.93 -10.69
CA GLN A 181 -17.27 -0.81 -12.11
C GLN A 181 -17.55 -2.13 -12.84
N ARG A 182 -18.70 -2.17 -13.52
CA ARG A 182 -18.99 -3.15 -14.57
C ARG A 182 -18.03 -2.91 -15.73
N LEU A 183 -17.45 -4.01 -16.23
CA LEU A 183 -16.70 -4.05 -17.48
C LEU A 183 -17.55 -3.34 -18.56
N GLN A 184 -17.10 -2.17 -19.01
CA GLN A 184 -17.58 -1.55 -20.24
C GLN A 184 -16.60 -1.89 -21.35
#